data_AF-A0A9X9SM75-F1
#
_entry.id   AF-A0A9X9SM75-F1
#
_cell.length_a   1.000
_cell.length_b   1.000
_cell.length_c   1.000
_cell.angle_alpha   90.00
_cell.angle_beta   90.00
_cell.angle_gamma   90.00
#
_symmetry.space_group_name_H-M   'P 1'
#
loop_
_entity.id
_entity.type
_entity.pdbx_description
1 polymer ?
#
loop_
_entity_poly.entity_id
_entity_poly.type
_entity_poly.pdbx_seq_one_letter_code
_entity_poly.pdbx_strand_id
1 'polypeptide(L)'
;MKRILLGIALAASLNSLAAADAVSDYIQRKKVVVNTAKAELCFADDGQCHPVLIGKTTPKGKFNMTPMMTSKPGYGGEVIGFKEENDFLFALHRVWTLKPQERRMERIVSPHVADRIITNGCINVQNNVYEKLRQYFILEII
;
A
#
# COMPACT_ATOMS: atom_id res chain seq x y z
N MET A 1 -67.88 -9.14 -3.17
CA MET A 1 -66.63 -9.91 -3.31
C MET A 1 -65.69 -9.18 -4.26
N LYS A 2 -64.54 -8.68 -3.79
CA LYS A 2 -63.26 -8.75 -4.54
C LYS A 2 -62.12 -8.30 -3.62
N ARG A 3 -61.16 -9.21 -3.46
CA ARG A 3 -59.95 -9.07 -2.65
C ARG A 3 -58.90 -8.27 -3.43
N ILE A 4 -58.30 -7.31 -2.72
CA ILE A 4 -56.86 -7.05 -2.56
C ILE A 4 -55.94 -7.80 -3.52
N LEU A 5 -54.98 -7.09 -4.12
CA LEU A 5 -53.57 -7.50 -4.17
C LEU A 5 -52.70 -6.24 -4.32
N LEU A 6 -52.16 -5.80 -3.18
CA LEU A 6 -51.06 -4.86 -3.08
C LEU A 6 -49.83 -5.67 -2.64
N GLY A 7 -48.69 -5.45 -3.30
CA GLY A 7 -47.37 -5.78 -2.77
C GLY A 7 -46.70 -7.01 -3.40
N ILE A 8 -45.50 -6.80 -3.95
CA ILE A 8 -44.22 -7.15 -3.32
C ILE A 8 -43.11 -6.86 -4.36
N ALA A 9 -42.29 -5.84 -4.10
CA ALA A 9 -41.00 -5.64 -4.76
C ALA A 9 -40.07 -4.85 -3.83
N LEU A 10 -39.55 -5.48 -2.76
CA LEU A 10 -38.61 -4.84 -1.84
C LEU A 10 -37.45 -5.74 -1.34
N ALA A 11 -37.34 -6.99 -1.81
CA ALA A 11 -36.35 -7.92 -1.27
C ALA A 11 -34.95 -7.87 -1.90
N ALA A 12 -34.79 -7.26 -3.08
CA ALA A 12 -33.50 -7.29 -3.80
C ALA A 12 -32.52 -6.18 -3.40
N SER A 13 -32.99 -5.08 -2.80
CA SER A 13 -32.15 -3.90 -2.47
C SER A 13 -31.40 -4.01 -1.14
N LEU A 14 -31.90 -4.79 -0.19
CA LEU A 14 -31.30 -4.95 1.14
C LEU A 14 -29.98 -5.74 1.10
N ASN A 15 -29.86 -6.72 0.19
CA ASN A 15 -28.64 -7.52 0.04
C ASN A 15 -27.48 -6.72 -0.56
N SER A 16 -27.77 -5.72 -1.38
CA SER A 16 -26.77 -4.90 -2.09
C SER A 16 -26.02 -3.94 -1.15
N LEU A 17 -26.76 -3.36 -0.19
CA LEU A 17 -26.20 -2.40 0.77
C LEU A 17 -25.29 -3.09 1.79
N ALA A 18 -25.74 -4.21 2.37
CA ALA A 18 -24.92 -4.98 3.31
C ALA A 18 -23.64 -5.54 2.67
N ALA A 19 -23.69 -5.94 1.39
CA ALA A 19 -22.51 -6.36 0.65
C ALA A 19 -21.53 -5.19 0.38
N ALA A 20 -22.04 -4.00 0.07
CA ALA A 20 -21.22 -2.81 -0.14
C ALA A 20 -20.51 -2.37 1.16
N ASP A 21 -21.21 -2.43 2.30
CA ASP A 21 -20.63 -2.13 3.62
C ASP A 21 -19.53 -3.14 3.98
N ALA A 22 -19.76 -4.44 3.76
CA ALA A 22 -18.76 -5.47 4.03
C ALA A 22 -17.50 -5.33 3.14
N VAL A 23 -17.66 -4.92 1.88
CA VAL A 23 -16.55 -4.63 0.96
C VAL A 23 -15.79 -3.38 1.41
N SER A 24 -16.50 -2.32 1.81
CA SER A 24 -15.90 -1.10 2.34
C SER A 24 -15.08 -1.39 3.60
N ASP A 25 -15.62 -2.15 4.54
CA ASP A 25 -14.94 -2.58 5.77
C ASP A 25 -13.73 -3.46 5.48
N TYR A 26 -13.82 -4.34 4.48
CA TYR A 26 -12.67 -5.13 4.04
C TYR A 26 -11.54 -4.24 3.49
N ILE A 27 -11.88 -3.29 2.62
CA ILE A 27 -10.90 -2.35 2.03
C ILE A 27 -10.26 -1.49 3.13
N GLN A 28 -11.03 -0.97 4.08
CA GLN A 28 -10.47 -0.16 5.17
C GLN A 28 -9.56 -0.95 6.11
N ARG A 29 -9.83 -2.25 6.31
CA ARG A 29 -8.94 -3.15 7.10
C ARG A 29 -7.64 -3.48 6.35
N LYS A 30 -7.68 -3.55 5.02
CA LYS A 30 -6.50 -3.77 4.17
C LYS A 30 -5.73 -2.47 3.91
N LYS A 31 -5.30 -1.87 5.02
CA LYS A 31 -4.46 -0.67 5.11
C LYS A 31 -3.06 -0.99 5.62
N VAL A 32 -2.06 -0.28 5.10
CA VAL A 32 -0.72 -0.21 5.67
C VAL A 32 -0.39 1.21 6.08
N VAL A 33 0.38 1.35 7.15
CA VAL A 33 0.82 2.65 7.70
C VAL A 33 2.33 2.73 7.62
N VAL A 34 2.86 3.78 7.00
CA VAL A 34 4.29 4.08 6.96
C VAL A 34 4.58 5.21 7.91
N ASN A 35 5.38 4.95 8.95
CA ASN A 35 5.88 5.96 9.86
C ASN A 35 7.24 6.46 9.36
N THR A 36 7.27 7.67 8.82
CA THR A 36 8.48 8.28 8.25
C THR A 36 9.54 8.60 9.30
N ALA A 37 9.15 8.86 10.54
CA ALA A 37 10.10 9.09 11.63
C ALA A 37 10.81 7.80 12.08
N LYS A 38 10.20 6.63 11.85
CA LYS A 38 10.77 5.32 12.15
C LYS A 38 11.33 4.59 10.93
N ALA A 39 11.03 5.07 9.71
CA ALA A 39 11.29 4.35 8.47
C ALA A 39 10.80 2.90 8.54
N GLU A 40 9.52 2.75 8.90
CA GLU A 40 8.85 1.48 9.16
C GLU A 40 7.47 1.46 8.50
N LEU A 41 7.08 0.29 7.96
CA LEU A 41 5.76 0.00 7.43
C LEU A 41 5.07 -1.03 8.31
N CYS A 42 3.87 -0.72 8.80
CA CYS A 42 3.05 -1.61 9.62
C CYS A 42 1.77 -2.00 8.89
N PHE A 43 1.43 -3.29 8.94
CA PHE A 43 0.16 -3.83 8.46
C PHE A 43 -0.92 -3.60 9.52
N ALA A 44 -2.00 -2.90 9.18
CA ALA A 44 -2.99 -2.47 10.17
C ALA A 44 -3.84 -3.64 10.72
N ASP A 45 -3.98 -4.72 9.96
CA ASP A 45 -4.81 -5.87 10.31
C ASP A 45 -4.14 -6.85 11.28
N ASP A 46 -2.82 -7.04 11.19
CA ASP A 46 -2.07 -7.93 12.08
C ASP A 46 -1.00 -7.24 12.95
N GLY A 47 -0.81 -5.93 12.78
CA GLY A 47 0.13 -5.12 13.55
C GLY A 47 1.61 -5.40 13.25
N GLN A 48 1.93 -6.26 12.27
CA GLN A 48 3.32 -6.56 11.94
C GLN A 48 3.98 -5.36 11.27
N CYS A 49 5.15 -4.98 11.79
CA CYS A 49 5.92 -3.84 11.32
C CYS A 49 7.25 -4.30 10.72
N HIS A 50 7.67 -3.64 9.65
CA HIS A 50 8.88 -3.97 8.89
C HIS A 50 9.67 -2.72 8.54
N PRO A 51 11.01 -2.76 8.64
CA PRO A 51 11.82 -1.64 8.23
C PRO A 51 11.74 -1.45 6.70
N VAL A 52 11.75 -0.19 6.28
CA VAL A 52 11.68 0.21 4.87
C VAL A 52 12.74 1.24 4.56
N LEU A 53 13.14 1.36 3.30
CA LEU A 53 13.90 2.54 2.84
C LEU A 53 12.93 3.59 2.35
N ILE A 54 13.14 4.83 2.75
CA ILE A 54 12.31 5.98 2.37
C ILE A 54 13.19 7.14 1.92
N GLY A 55 12.56 8.17 1.38
CA GLY A 55 13.19 9.44 1.01
C GLY A 55 12.69 10.59 1.87
N LYS A 56 13.48 11.67 1.94
CA LYS A 56 13.04 12.92 2.60
C LYS A 56 11.80 13.54 1.94
N THR A 57 11.59 13.22 0.67
CA THR A 57 10.48 13.69 -0.17
C THR A 57 9.29 12.71 -0.19
N THR A 58 9.31 11.64 0.62
CA THR A 58 8.18 10.72 0.72
C THR A 58 6.96 11.50 1.21
N PRO A 59 5.88 11.61 0.41
CA PRO A 59 4.79 12.52 0.73
C PRO A 59 3.94 11.94 1.86
N LYS A 60 3.51 12.80 2.80
CA LYS A 60 2.56 12.41 3.86
C LYS A 60 1.13 12.43 3.34
N GLY A 61 0.27 11.60 3.90
CA GLY A 61 -1.15 11.55 3.54
C GLY A 61 -1.69 10.13 3.38
N LYS A 62 -2.94 10.05 2.91
CA LYS A 62 -3.64 8.79 2.61
C LYS A 62 -3.73 8.62 1.10
N PHE A 63 -3.32 7.46 0.60
CA PHE A 63 -3.21 7.17 -0.81
C PHE A 63 -3.84 5.81 -1.14
N ASN A 64 -4.40 5.68 -2.34
CA ASN A 64 -4.76 4.38 -2.89
C ASN A 64 -3.51 3.71 -3.46
N MET A 65 -3.45 2.39 -3.35
CA MET A 65 -2.38 1.56 -3.88
C MET A 65 -2.82 0.92 -5.20
N THR A 66 -2.04 1.14 -6.26
CA THR A 66 -2.33 0.60 -7.59
C THR A 66 -1.14 -0.23 -8.08
N PRO A 67 -1.30 -1.56 -8.26
CA PRO A 67 -0.28 -2.38 -8.91
C PRO A 67 -0.06 -1.94 -10.36
N MET A 68 1.20 -1.81 -10.77
CA MET A 68 1.59 -1.36 -12.11
C MET A 68 2.74 -2.22 -12.63
N MET A 69 2.62 -2.71 -13.87
CA MET A 69 3.70 -3.43 -14.53
C MET A 69 4.79 -2.46 -14.98
N THR A 70 6.05 -2.90 -14.94
CA THR A 70 7.17 -2.12 -15.45
C THR A 70 8.24 -3.01 -16.06
N SER A 71 8.81 -2.58 -17.19
CA SER A 71 9.98 -3.19 -17.81
C SER A 71 11.30 -2.64 -17.28
N LYS A 72 11.26 -1.63 -16.38
CA LYS A 72 12.47 -1.00 -15.85
C LYS A 72 13.28 -2.01 -15.02
N PRO A 73 14.60 -2.11 -15.23
CA PRO A 73 15.42 -3.11 -14.56
C PRO A 73 15.52 -2.84 -13.05
N GLY A 74 15.60 -3.93 -12.28
CA GLY A 74 15.76 -3.89 -10.81
C GLY A 74 14.46 -3.75 -10.01
N TYR A 75 13.30 -3.59 -10.66
CA TYR A 75 11.99 -3.53 -9.97
C TYR A 75 11.30 -4.89 -9.84
N GLY A 76 11.75 -5.91 -10.59
CA GLY A 76 11.15 -7.24 -10.58
C GLY A 76 9.84 -7.33 -11.36
N GLY A 77 9.63 -6.44 -12.35
CA GLY A 77 8.50 -6.51 -13.28
C GLY A 77 7.25 -5.73 -12.87
N GLU A 78 7.14 -5.33 -11.61
CA GLU A 78 5.97 -4.62 -11.07
C GLU A 78 6.35 -3.69 -9.91
N VAL A 79 5.55 -2.66 -9.69
CA VAL A 79 5.58 -1.75 -8.54
C VAL A 79 4.16 -1.47 -8.06
N ILE A 80 4.00 -0.90 -6.87
CA ILE A 80 2.70 -0.42 -6.38
C ILE A 80 2.77 1.11 -6.33
N GLY A 81 2.17 1.79 -7.31
CA GLY A 81 2.07 3.24 -7.34
C GLY A 81 1.09 3.76 -6.29
N PHE A 82 1.36 4.94 -5.74
CA PHE A 82 0.45 5.58 -4.78
C PHE A 82 0.28 7.09 -4.96
N LYS A 83 1.22 7.78 -5.63
CA LYS A 83 1.09 9.19 -6.00
C LYS A 83 1.88 9.45 -7.28
N GLU A 84 1.37 10.30 -8.14
CA GLU A 84 2.10 10.82 -9.30
C GLU A 84 2.10 12.35 -9.25
N GLU A 85 3.26 12.96 -9.48
CA GLU A 85 3.44 14.41 -9.47
C GLU A 85 4.63 14.77 -10.36
N ASN A 86 4.43 15.72 -11.29
CA ASN A 86 5.48 16.19 -12.21
C ASN A 86 6.22 15.05 -12.94
N ASP A 87 5.47 14.12 -13.54
CA ASP A 87 5.98 12.91 -14.22
C ASP A 87 6.81 11.96 -13.32
N PHE A 88 6.75 12.14 -12.00
CA PHE A 88 7.37 11.26 -11.03
C PHE A 88 6.32 10.40 -10.32
N LEU A 89 6.44 9.09 -10.48
CA LEU A 89 5.63 8.10 -9.77
C LEU A 89 6.29 7.73 -8.43
N PHE A 90 5.64 8.11 -7.34
CA PHE A 90 5.93 7.56 -6.01
C PHE A 90 5.32 6.16 -5.90
N ALA A 91 6.14 5.18 -5.54
CA ALA A 91 5.73 3.79 -5.47
C ALA A 91 6.34 3.05 -4.28
N LEU A 92 5.64 2.00 -3.82
CA LEU A 92 6.24 0.93 -3.05
C LEU A 92 6.85 -0.09 -4.01
N HIS A 93 8.07 -0.54 -3.74
CA HIS A 93 8.71 -1.58 -4.54
C HIS A 93 9.74 -2.38 -3.76
N ARG A 94 10.16 -3.53 -4.30
CA ARG A 94 11.25 -4.33 -3.75
C ARG A 94 12.54 -3.50 -3.64
N VAL A 95 13.44 -3.83 -2.72
CA VAL A 95 14.75 -3.18 -2.62
C VAL A 95 15.46 -3.22 -3.98
N TRP A 96 15.77 -2.05 -4.53
CA TRP A 96 16.43 -1.95 -5.83
C TRP A 96 17.95 -1.99 -5.67
N THR A 97 18.62 -2.91 -6.33
CA THR A 97 20.02 -3.29 -6.02
C THR A 97 21.02 -3.01 -7.15
N LEU A 98 20.62 -2.35 -8.25
CA LEU A 98 21.51 -2.13 -9.40
C LEU A 98 22.60 -1.07 -9.16
N LYS A 99 22.66 -0.48 -7.96
CA LYS A 99 23.77 0.39 -7.52
C LYS A 99 24.37 -0.14 -6.20
N PRO A 100 25.31 -1.10 -6.27
CA PRO A 100 25.85 -1.77 -5.08
C PRO A 100 26.48 -0.82 -4.05
N GLN A 101 27.03 0.31 -4.49
CA GLN A 101 27.65 1.31 -3.61
C GLN A 101 26.66 1.94 -2.62
N GLU A 102 25.35 1.85 -2.90
CA GLU A 102 24.33 2.33 -1.99
C GLU A 102 24.03 1.36 -0.85
N ARG A 103 24.46 0.09 -0.93
CA ARG A 103 24.31 -0.92 0.14
C ARG A 103 22.90 -1.00 0.71
N ARG A 104 21.89 -1.01 -0.18
CA ARG A 104 20.47 -0.89 0.23
C ARG A 104 19.97 -2.09 1.01
N MET A 105 20.52 -3.28 0.77
CA MET A 105 20.17 -4.50 1.51
C MET A 105 20.69 -4.46 2.95
N GLU A 106 21.85 -3.85 3.18
CA GLU A 106 22.42 -3.64 4.51
C GLU A 106 21.69 -2.51 5.23
N ARG A 107 21.36 -1.43 4.50
CA ARG A 107 20.62 -0.28 5.06
C ARG A 107 19.25 -0.67 5.57
N ILE A 108 18.48 -1.46 4.82
CA ILE A 108 17.09 -1.77 5.21
C ILE A 108 17.00 -2.54 6.52
N VAL A 109 18.04 -3.30 6.87
CA VAL A 109 18.12 -4.03 8.15
C VAL A 109 18.92 -3.30 9.23
N SER A 110 19.51 -2.14 8.92
CA SER A 110 20.24 -1.34 9.91
C SER A 110 19.30 -0.98 11.07
N PRO A 111 19.77 -0.98 12.34
CA PRO A 111 18.97 -0.48 13.45
C PRO A 111 18.77 1.05 13.39
N HIS A 112 19.65 1.79 12.69
CA HIS A 112 19.60 3.25 12.65
C HIS A 112 18.65 3.75 11.56
N VAL A 113 17.67 4.58 11.94
CA VAL A 113 16.72 5.19 11.00
C VAL A 113 17.42 5.98 9.90
N ALA A 114 18.49 6.71 10.24
CA ALA A 114 19.23 7.53 9.28
C ALA A 114 19.81 6.72 8.11
N ASP A 115 20.17 5.46 8.32
CA ASP A 115 20.67 4.59 7.25
C ASP A 115 19.59 4.24 6.22
N ARG A 116 18.32 4.26 6.66
CA ARG A 116 17.13 3.91 5.87
C ARG A 116 16.53 5.09 5.08
N ILE A 117 17.07 6.30 5.23
CA ILE A 117 16.66 7.48 4.46
C ILE A 117 17.62 7.67 3.28
N ILE A 118 17.26 7.12 2.11
CA ILE A 118 18.17 7.05 0.94
C ILE A 118 17.46 7.16 -0.42
N THR A 119 16.13 7.04 -0.46
CA THR A 119 15.39 7.07 -1.74
C THR A 119 15.02 8.50 -2.12
N ASN A 120 14.52 8.69 -3.35
CA ASN A 120 13.97 9.97 -3.82
C ASN A 120 12.46 10.12 -3.51
N GLY A 121 11.91 9.31 -2.61
CA GLY A 121 10.50 9.37 -2.18
C GLY A 121 9.74 8.05 -2.32
N CYS A 122 10.26 7.10 -3.09
CA CYS A 122 9.73 5.73 -3.12
C CYS A 122 9.97 5.01 -1.80
N ILE A 123 9.16 3.98 -1.54
CA ILE A 123 9.25 3.17 -0.33
C ILE A 123 9.77 1.79 -0.73
N ASN A 124 11.01 1.47 -0.38
CA ASN A 124 11.56 0.14 -0.64
C ASN A 124 11.26 -0.81 0.51
N VAL A 125 10.78 -2.00 0.16
CA VAL A 125 10.44 -3.07 1.10
C VAL A 125 11.21 -4.35 0.76
N GLN A 126 11.36 -5.25 1.73
CA GLN A 126 11.85 -6.60 1.48
C GLN A 126 10.86 -7.39 0.59
N ASN A 127 11.34 -8.41 -0.12
CA ASN A 127 10.53 -9.15 -1.08
C ASN A 127 9.26 -9.76 -0.47
N ASN A 128 9.35 -10.37 0.71
CA ASN A 128 8.20 -10.95 1.42
C ASN A 128 7.15 -9.90 1.80
N VAL A 129 7.60 -8.71 2.23
CA VAL A 129 6.72 -7.58 2.55
C VAL A 129 6.03 -7.09 1.28
N TYR A 130 6.74 -7.02 0.15
CA TYR A 130 6.14 -6.67 -1.13
C TYR A 130 5.05 -7.66 -1.55
N GLU A 131 5.30 -8.96 -1.47
CA GLU A 131 4.27 -9.96 -1.84
C GLU A 131 3.01 -9.82 -0.98
N LYS A 132 3.18 -9.54 0.32
CA LYS A 132 2.06 -9.28 1.23
C LYS A 132 1.31 -7.99 0.85
N LEU A 133 2.03 -6.91 0.51
CA LEU A 133 1.45 -5.62 0.13
C LEU A 133 0.51 -5.69 -1.08
N ARG A 134 0.67 -6.68 -1.97
CA ARG A 134 -0.20 -6.87 -3.14
C ARG A 134 -1.67 -7.14 -2.77
N GLN A 135 -1.94 -7.44 -1.50
CA GLN A 135 -3.28 -7.68 -0.96
C GLN A 135 -3.86 -6.45 -0.23
N TYR A 136 -3.15 -5.32 -0.24
CA TYR A 136 -3.51 -4.09 0.47
C TYR A 136 -3.85 -2.97 -0.52
N PHE A 137 -4.77 -2.10 -0.12
CA PHE A 137 -5.36 -1.11 -1.03
C PHE A 137 -5.11 0.33 -0.57
N ILE A 138 -4.85 0.52 0.72
CA ILE A 138 -4.70 1.84 1.32
C ILE A 138 -3.32 1.97 1.95
N LEU A 139 -2.62 3.03 1.55
CA LEU A 139 -1.36 3.45 2.16
C LEU A 139 -1.61 4.75 2.93
N GLU A 140 -1.26 4.75 4.22
CA GLU A 140 -1.24 5.96 5.04
C GLU A 140 0.20 6.27 5.43
N ILE A 141 0.67 7.48 5.16
CA ILE A 141 2.04 7.92 5.44
C ILE A 141 2.00 9.05 6.46
N ILE A 142 2.64 8.81 7.62
CA ILE A 142 2.68 9.72 8.78
C ILE A 142 4.09 10.19 9.12
#